data_AF-A0A7C1V507-F1
#
_entry.id   AF-A0A7C1V507-F1
#
_cell.length_a   1.000
_cell.length_b   1.000
_cell.length_c   1.000
_cell.angle_alpha   90.00
_cell.angle_beta   90.00
_cell.angle_gamma   90.00
#
_symmetry.space_group_name_H-M   'P 1'
#
loop_
_entity.id
_entity.type
_entity.pdbx_description
1 polymer ?
#
loop_
_entity_poly.entity_id
_entity_poly.type
_entity_poly.pdbx_seq_one_letter_code
_entity_poly.pdbx_strand_id
1 'polypeptide(L)'
;MDKRAVVANFIELKDTAADVFWSMYEEYEQTRLQMGRNAMEFLHIYTLTYMDMDDEETDEIMKQMIGSRKANHKLIDKYYKKVRTQSGARAAAQFYQLEYYFLNLARITIMNYMPFFGEEESPTSLLILEP
;
A
#
# COMPACT_ATOMS: atom_id res chain seq x y z
N MET A 1 3.01 17.63 -5.78
CA MET A 1 2.90 17.02 -7.12
C MET A 1 1.83 15.94 -7.03
N ASP A 2 0.84 15.94 -7.92
CA ASP A 2 -0.22 14.94 -7.91
C ASP A 2 0.29 13.56 -8.35
N LYS A 3 -0.24 12.47 -7.78
CA LYS A 3 0.21 11.10 -8.08
C LYS A 3 0.06 10.76 -9.56
N ARG A 4 -1.05 11.19 -10.18
CA ARG A 4 -1.31 10.95 -11.60
C ARG A 4 -0.24 11.61 -12.48
N ALA A 5 0.22 12.81 -12.10
CA ALA A 5 1.29 13.50 -12.80
C ALA A 5 2.63 12.75 -12.72
N VAL A 6 2.96 12.17 -11.55
CA VAL A 6 4.17 11.33 -11.41
C VAL A 6 4.10 10.10 -12.33
N VAL A 7 2.95 9.44 -12.35
CA VAL A 7 2.71 8.25 -13.20
C VAL A 7 2.84 8.60 -14.68
N ALA A 8 2.21 9.69 -15.11
CA ALA A 8 2.26 10.16 -16.50
C ALA A 8 3.69 10.51 -16.95
N ASN A 9 4.50 11.05 -16.05
CA ASN A 9 5.89 11.42 -16.35
C ASN A 9 6.85 10.22 -16.35
N PHE A 10 6.55 9.18 -15.57
CA PHE A 10 7.47 8.06 -15.35
C PHE A 10 7.19 6.85 -16.24
N ILE A 11 5.91 6.55 -16.52
CA ILE A 11 5.53 5.36 -17.29
C ILE A 11 5.56 5.69 -18.77
N GLU A 12 6.42 4.99 -19.49
CA GLU A 12 6.56 5.11 -20.94
C GLU A 12 5.52 4.22 -21.63
N LEU A 13 4.54 4.86 -22.28
CA LEU A 13 3.46 4.18 -23.01
C LEU A 13 3.79 4.13 -24.50
N LYS A 14 3.43 3.03 -25.18
CA LYS A 14 3.51 2.93 -26.65
C LYS A 14 2.28 3.57 -27.31
N ASP A 15 2.49 4.13 -28.51
CA ASP A 15 1.67 5.13 -29.24
C ASP A 15 0.18 4.82 -29.54
N THR A 16 -0.43 3.81 -28.94
CA THR A 16 -1.89 3.56 -29.01
C THR A 16 -2.52 3.03 -27.71
N ALA A 17 -1.73 2.86 -26.64
CA ALA A 17 -2.19 2.20 -25.41
C ALA A 17 -2.59 3.16 -24.28
N ALA A 18 -2.57 4.48 -24.51
CA ALA A 18 -2.73 5.46 -23.44
C ALA A 18 -4.11 5.42 -22.76
N ASP A 19 -5.19 5.45 -23.54
CA ASP A 19 -6.55 5.42 -22.99
C ASP A 19 -6.84 4.10 -22.25
N VAL A 20 -6.38 2.98 -22.83
CA VAL A 20 -6.50 1.65 -22.22
C VAL A 20 -5.72 1.58 -20.91
N PHE A 21 -4.49 2.11 -20.88
CA PHE A 21 -3.68 2.20 -19.68
C PHE A 21 -4.38 3.02 -18.59
N TRP A 22 -4.86 4.22 -18.91
CA TRP A 22 -5.48 5.11 -17.93
C TRP A 22 -6.79 4.57 -17.38
N SER A 23 -7.60 3.93 -18.22
CA SER A 23 -8.82 3.23 -17.78
C SER A 23 -8.50 2.12 -16.76
N MET A 24 -7.49 1.29 -17.03
CA MET A 24 -7.03 0.28 -16.07
C MET A 24 -6.41 0.90 -14.81
N TYR A 25 -5.65 1.98 -14.96
CA TYR A 25 -5.02 2.67 -13.85
C TYR A 25 -6.08 3.24 -12.89
N GLU A 26 -7.19 3.77 -13.41
CA GLU A 26 -8.29 4.26 -12.60
C GLU A 26 -9.01 3.13 -11.83
N GLU A 27 -9.26 1.98 -12.47
CA GLU A 27 -9.78 0.77 -11.80
C GLU A 27 -8.85 0.32 -10.65
N TYR A 28 -7.54 0.38 -10.88
CA TYR A 28 -6.52 0.08 -9.87
C TYR A 28 -6.59 1.08 -8.70
N GLU A 29 -6.60 2.37 -8.99
CA GLU A 29 -6.59 3.44 -7.99
C GLU A 29 -7.86 3.41 -7.12
N GLN A 30 -9.03 3.18 -7.71
CA GLN A 30 -10.27 3.02 -6.96
C GLN A 30 -10.19 1.84 -5.98
N THR A 31 -9.71 0.70 -6.45
CA THR A 31 -9.54 -0.51 -5.62
C THR A 31 -8.53 -0.26 -4.50
N ARG A 32 -7.38 0.32 -4.83
CA ARG A 32 -6.34 0.67 -3.85
C ARG A 32 -6.85 1.65 -2.80
N LEU A 33 -7.59 2.69 -3.18
CA LEU A 33 -8.16 3.66 -2.24
C LEU A 33 -9.16 3.00 -1.29
N GLN A 34 -10.00 2.09 -1.80
CA GLN A 34 -10.91 1.33 -0.94
C GLN A 34 -10.14 0.47 0.06
N MET A 35 -9.10 -0.24 -0.38
CA MET A 35 -8.25 -1.03 0.52
C MET A 35 -7.54 -0.16 1.56
N GLY A 36 -7.12 1.05 1.18
CA GLY A 36 -6.55 2.04 2.10
C GLY A 36 -7.54 2.51 3.16
N ARG A 37 -8.81 2.75 2.79
CA ARG A 37 -9.86 3.09 3.76
C ARG A 37 -10.08 1.97 4.78
N ASN A 38 -10.21 0.73 4.31
CA ASN A 38 -10.34 -0.43 5.19
C ASN A 38 -9.12 -0.59 6.12
N ALA A 39 -7.91 -0.28 5.62
CA ALA A 39 -6.70 -0.30 6.45
C ALA A 39 -6.73 0.80 7.53
N MET A 40 -7.25 1.99 7.25
CA MET A 40 -7.39 3.05 8.26
C MET A 40 -8.40 2.70 9.36
N GLU A 41 -9.52 2.08 9.00
CA GLU A 41 -10.50 1.56 9.97
C GLU A 41 -9.86 0.52 10.90
N PHE A 42 -9.12 -0.42 10.32
CA PHE A 42 -8.37 -1.42 11.07
C PHE A 42 -7.30 -0.80 12.00
N LEU A 43 -6.52 0.17 11.48
CA LEU A 43 -5.51 0.86 12.28
C LEU A 43 -6.13 1.61 13.45
N HIS A 44 -7.31 2.22 13.25
CA HIS A 44 -8.03 2.87 14.33
C HIS A 44 -8.40 1.89 15.45
N ILE A 45 -8.93 0.71 15.10
CA ILE A 45 -9.23 -0.34 16.09
C ILE A 45 -7.96 -0.73 16.84
N TYR A 46 -6.87 -1.02 16.11
CA TYR A 46 -5.59 -1.37 16.73
C TYR A 46 -5.11 -0.29 17.71
N THR A 47 -5.16 1.01 17.36
CA THR A 47 -4.75 2.09 18.27
C THR A 47 -5.55 2.16 19.58
N LEU A 48 -6.74 1.58 19.62
CA LEU A 48 -7.59 1.55 20.81
C LEU A 48 -7.37 0.30 21.67
N THR A 49 -6.81 -0.77 21.10
CA THR A 49 -6.78 -2.09 21.76
C THR A 49 -5.37 -2.66 21.94
N TYR A 50 -4.33 -2.10 21.32
CA TYR A 50 -2.98 -2.68 21.26
C TYR A 50 -2.29 -2.97 22.61
N MET A 51 -2.77 -2.41 23.72
CA MET A 51 -2.26 -2.66 25.07
C MET A 51 -2.93 -3.84 25.77
N ASP A 52 -4.18 -4.16 25.42
CA ASP A 52 -5.06 -4.99 26.26
C ASP A 52 -5.64 -6.21 25.52
N MET A 53 -5.19 -6.48 24.30
CA MET A 53 -5.65 -7.64 23.52
C MET A 53 -5.19 -8.97 24.14
N ASP A 54 -6.10 -9.94 24.19
CA ASP A 54 -5.75 -11.32 24.52
C ASP A 54 -5.12 -12.08 23.32
N ASP A 55 -4.78 -13.36 23.52
CA ASP A 55 -4.16 -14.19 22.49
C ASP A 55 -5.05 -14.37 21.25
N GLU A 56 -6.37 -14.50 21.42
CA GLU A 56 -7.31 -14.71 20.32
C GLU A 56 -7.49 -13.42 19.52
N GLU A 57 -7.68 -12.29 20.22
CA GLU A 57 -7.78 -10.97 19.60
C GLU A 57 -6.50 -10.60 18.86
N THR A 58 -5.34 -10.88 19.46
CA THR A 58 -4.03 -10.66 18.83
C THR A 58 -3.87 -11.47 17.54
N ASP A 59 -4.22 -12.76 17.55
CA ASP A 59 -4.15 -13.61 16.36
C ASP A 59 -5.10 -13.12 15.25
N GLU A 60 -6.31 -12.68 15.60
CA GLU A 60 -7.27 -12.14 14.64
C GLU A 60 -6.79 -10.83 14.00
N ILE A 61 -6.28 -9.90 14.80
CA ILE A 61 -5.65 -8.67 14.31
C ILE A 61 -4.48 -9.00 13.36
N MET A 62 -3.64 -9.97 13.73
CA MET A 62 -2.52 -10.39 12.89
C MET A 62 -2.97 -11.01 11.56
N LYS A 63 -4.03 -11.83 11.56
CA LYS A 63 -4.63 -12.36 10.32
C LYS A 63 -5.08 -11.24 9.40
N GLN A 64 -5.72 -10.21 9.95
CA GLN A 64 -6.17 -9.04 9.18
C GLN A 64 -4.99 -8.24 8.62
N MET A 65 -3.94 -7.97 9.41
CA MET A 65 -2.71 -7.32 8.93
C MET A 65 -2.05 -8.10 7.77
N ILE A 66 -1.90 -9.42 7.95
CA ILE A 66 -1.32 -10.32 6.94
C ILE A 66 -2.20 -10.35 5.68
N GLY A 67 -3.52 -10.43 5.85
CA GLY A 67 -4.50 -10.42 4.77
C GLY A 67 -4.41 -9.13 3.95
N SER A 68 -4.40 -7.98 4.61
CA SER A 68 -4.26 -6.66 3.98
C SER A 68 -2.95 -6.53 3.20
N ARG A 69 -1.83 -6.98 3.79
CA ARG A 69 -0.53 -6.99 3.10
C ARG A 69 -0.58 -7.81 1.82
N LYS A 70 -1.06 -9.06 1.91
CA LYS A 70 -1.19 -9.99 0.78
C LYS A 70 -2.11 -9.43 -0.31
N ALA A 71 -3.23 -8.82 0.09
CA ALA A 71 -4.19 -8.26 -0.85
C ALA A 71 -3.57 -7.12 -1.67
N ASN A 72 -2.83 -6.21 -1.04
CA ASN A 72 -2.14 -5.12 -1.73
C ASN A 72 -1.11 -5.63 -2.75
N HIS A 73 -0.30 -6.62 -2.36
CA HIS A 73 0.67 -7.25 -3.28
C HIS A 73 -0.04 -7.93 -4.46
N LYS A 74 -1.09 -8.71 -4.20
CA LYS A 74 -1.93 -9.32 -5.24
C LYS A 74 -2.53 -8.29 -6.18
N LEU A 75 -2.95 -7.12 -5.69
CA LEU A 75 -3.48 -6.05 -6.51
C LEU A 75 -2.42 -5.53 -7.49
N ILE A 76 -1.23 -5.18 -7.00
CA ILE A 76 -0.14 -4.68 -7.87
C ILE A 76 0.26 -5.76 -8.89
N ASP A 77 0.41 -7.02 -8.47
CA ASP A 77 0.76 -8.13 -9.37
C ASP A 77 -0.30 -8.35 -10.46
N LYS A 78 -1.59 -8.23 -10.11
CA LYS A 78 -2.70 -8.33 -11.06
C LYS A 78 -2.59 -7.24 -12.12
N TYR A 79 -2.34 -6.00 -11.72
CA TYR A 79 -2.26 -4.88 -12.66
C TYR A 79 -0.96 -4.83 -13.44
N TYR A 80 0.16 -5.28 -12.87
CA TYR A 80 1.39 -5.53 -13.63
C TYR A 80 1.12 -6.45 -14.83
N LYS A 81 0.42 -7.57 -14.62
CA LYS A 81 0.07 -8.50 -15.71
C LYS A 81 -0.83 -7.82 -16.76
N LYS A 82 -1.84 -7.06 -16.33
CA LYS A 82 -2.74 -6.31 -17.23
C LYS A 82 -1.95 -5.28 -18.07
N VAL A 83 -1.15 -4.43 -17.42
CA VAL A 83 -0.32 -3.40 -18.08
C VAL A 83 0.69 -4.06 -19.03
N ARG A 84 1.30 -5.18 -18.66
CA ARG A 84 2.24 -5.89 -19.53
C ARG A 84 1.58 -6.32 -20.83
N THR A 85 0.37 -6.87 -20.76
CA THR A 85 -0.38 -7.33 -21.93
C THR A 85 -0.74 -6.17 -22.87
N GLN A 86 -1.10 -5.01 -22.33
CA GLN A 86 -1.62 -3.89 -23.13
C GLN A 86 -0.54 -2.87 -23.56
N SER A 87 0.45 -2.63 -22.69
CA SER A 87 1.43 -1.53 -22.82
C SER A 87 2.88 -2.03 -22.88
N GLY A 88 3.11 -3.35 -22.76
CA GLY A 88 4.42 -3.97 -22.86
C GLY A 88 5.18 -4.06 -21.52
N ALA A 89 6.27 -4.83 -21.53
CA ALA A 89 7.01 -5.19 -20.32
C ALA A 89 7.65 -3.99 -19.60
N ARG A 90 8.13 -2.98 -20.35
CA ARG A 90 8.77 -1.79 -19.77
C ARG A 90 7.78 -0.94 -18.97
N ALA A 91 6.64 -0.60 -19.56
CA ALA A 91 5.55 0.12 -18.89
C ALA A 91 5.07 -0.62 -17.64
N ALA A 92 4.94 -1.95 -17.73
CA ALA A 92 4.55 -2.78 -16.60
C ALA A 92 5.58 -2.76 -15.47
N ALA A 93 6.88 -2.86 -15.78
CA ALA A 93 7.95 -2.76 -14.79
C ALA A 93 7.95 -1.39 -14.09
N GLN A 94 7.78 -0.30 -14.85
CA GLN A 94 7.67 1.06 -14.30
C GLN A 94 6.45 1.22 -13.39
N PHE A 95 5.29 0.73 -13.81
CA PHE A 95 4.09 0.66 -12.97
C PHE A 95 4.37 -0.07 -11.66
N TYR A 96 4.97 -1.27 -11.74
CA TYR A 96 5.25 -2.09 -10.56
C TYR A 96 6.19 -1.36 -9.60
N GLN A 97 7.31 -0.81 -10.09
CA GLN A 97 8.28 -0.08 -9.26
C GLN A 97 7.63 1.11 -8.56
N LEU A 98 6.88 1.92 -9.32
CA LEU A 98 6.28 3.14 -8.81
C LEU A 98 5.19 2.86 -7.78
N GLU A 99 4.31 1.89 -8.04
CA GLU A 99 3.23 1.56 -7.11
C GLU A 99 3.72 0.85 -5.85
N TYR A 100 4.76 0.01 -5.94
CA TYR A 100 5.41 -0.53 -4.73
C TYR A 100 6.08 0.57 -3.90
N TYR A 101 6.72 1.55 -4.56
CA TYR A 101 7.29 2.70 -3.86
C TYR A 101 6.21 3.46 -3.08
N PHE A 102 5.09 3.82 -3.72
CA PHE A 102 3.99 4.52 -3.04
C PHE A 102 3.37 3.70 -1.91
N LEU A 103 3.14 2.40 -2.12
CA LEU A 103 2.63 1.50 -1.09
C LEU A 103 3.55 1.45 0.13
N ASN A 104 4.86 1.33 -0.08
CA ASN A 104 5.84 1.24 1.00
C ASN A 104 5.99 2.59 1.72
N LEU A 105 6.00 3.71 0.99
CA LEU A 105 6.04 5.04 1.58
C LEU A 105 4.86 5.28 2.51
N ALA A 106 3.64 4.95 2.07
CA ALA A 106 2.44 5.06 2.90
C ALA A 106 2.53 4.17 4.15
N ARG A 107 2.99 2.92 4.00
CA ARG A 107 3.15 1.97 5.12
C ARG A 107 4.16 2.45 6.15
N ILE A 108 5.35 2.88 5.71
CA ILE A 108 6.40 3.40 6.60
C ILE A 108 5.87 4.62 7.34
N THR A 109 5.19 5.53 6.63
CA THR A 109 4.58 6.72 7.25
C THR A 109 3.63 6.31 8.36
N ILE A 110 2.74 5.35 8.13
CA ILE A 110 1.82 4.85 9.16
C ILE A 110 2.60 4.22 10.33
N MET A 111 3.49 3.27 10.05
CA MET A 111 4.23 2.53 11.08
C MET A 111 5.03 3.44 12.02
N ASN A 112 5.54 4.57 11.51
CA ASN A 112 6.28 5.53 12.32
C ASN A 112 5.45 6.20 13.42
N TYR A 113 4.11 6.25 13.29
CA TYR A 113 3.21 6.85 14.26
C TYR A 113 2.43 5.83 15.09
N MET A 114 2.62 4.54 14.83
CA MET A 114 1.86 3.47 15.48
C MET A 114 2.71 2.79 16.55
N PRO A 115 2.21 2.63 17.78
CA PRO A 115 2.89 1.84 18.80
C PRO A 115 3.00 0.37 18.40
N PHE A 116 4.02 -0.33 18.89
CA PHE A 116 4.07 -1.79 18.83
C PHE A 116 3.13 -2.41 19.87
N PHE A 117 2.81 -3.69 19.71
CA PHE A 117 1.95 -4.40 20.66
C PHE A 117 2.54 -4.33 22.07
N GLY A 118 1.72 -3.89 23.04
CA GLY A 118 2.14 -3.72 24.42
C GLY A 118 3.13 -2.58 24.71
N GLU A 119 3.46 -1.75 23.73
CA GLU A 119 4.44 -0.64 23.88
C GLU A 119 3.75 0.73 23.85
N GLU A 120 3.96 1.56 24.88
CA GLU A 120 3.35 2.90 24.93
C GLU A 120 3.92 3.86 23.87
N GLU A 121 5.17 3.66 23.45
CA GLU A 121 5.87 4.54 22.52
C GLU A 121 5.88 4.02 21.08
N SER A 122 5.87 4.97 20.12
CA SER A 122 6.05 4.63 18.71
C SER A 122 7.52 4.27 18.38
N PRO A 123 7.77 3.51 17.31
CA PRO A 123 9.13 3.14 16.89
C PRO A 123 10.03 4.35 16.61
N THR A 124 9.44 5.45 16.13
CA THR A 124 10.17 6.70 15.91
C THR A 124 10.67 7.30 17.23
N SER A 125 9.89 7.18 18.30
CA SER A 125 10.30 7.63 19.64
C SER A 125 11.49 6.82 20.14
N LEU A 126 11.49 5.50 19.94
CA LEU A 126 12.59 4.61 20.33
C LEU A 126 13.88 4.86 19.54
N LEU A 127 13.79 5.14 18.24
CA LEU A 127 14.96 5.39 17.38
C LEU A 127 15.64 6.75 17.62
N ILE A 128 14.95 7.73 18.22
CA ILE A 128 15.53 9.04 18.59
C ILE A 128 16.28 8.94 19.94
N LEU A 129 16.05 7.88 20.71
CA LEU A 129 16.66 7.66 22.03
C LEU A 129 17.97 6.86 21.98
N GLU A 130 18.39 6.34 20.82
CA GLU A 130 19.71 5.73 20.68
C GLU A 130 20.75 6.78 20.22
N PRO A 131 21.82 7.03 21.01
CA PRO A 131 22.85 8.03 20.72
C PRO A 131 23.79 7.67 19.56
#